data_AF-A0A7S2NHY1-F1
#
_entry.id   AF-A0A7S2NHY1-F1
#
_cell.length_a   1.000
_cell.length_b   1.000
_cell.length_c   1.000
_cell.angle_alpha   90.00
_cell.angle_beta   90.00
_cell.angle_gamma   90.00
#
_symmetry.space_group_name_H-M   'P 1'
#
loop_
_entity.id
_entity.type
_entity.pdbx_description
1 polymer ?
#
loop_
_entity_poly.entity_id
_entity_poly.type
_entity_poly.pdbx_seq_one_letter_code
_entity_poly.pdbx_strand_id
1 'polypeptide(L)'
;AAFHLRDAGANGLSTALAVLGILEFRMAFSFTLAPLPYVMSAELFPQEVRAMGAGVSMMSNWLANFVVCQSFPMILDGLAASAGQNAAASLVFCGYVVLTGVALLFVIKMLPETAGARLDAPKA
;
A
#
# COMPACT_ATOMS: atom_id res chain seq x y z
N ALA A 1 8.30 17.03 -14.44
CA ALA A 1 7.00 16.67 -13.82
C ALA A 1 6.14 17.88 -13.43
N ALA A 2 6.70 19.01 -12.97
CA ALA A 2 5.93 20.20 -12.59
C ALA A 2 5.26 20.98 -13.76
N PHE A 3 5.60 20.67 -15.02
CA PHE A 3 5.18 21.46 -16.18
C PHE A 3 3.81 21.05 -16.75
N HIS A 4 3.32 19.84 -16.49
CA HIS A 4 2.04 19.34 -17.07
C HIS A 4 0.78 19.68 -16.24
N LEU A 5 0.93 20.24 -15.04
CA LEU A 5 -0.22 20.64 -14.21
C LEU A 5 -0.86 21.95 -14.69
N ARG A 6 -0.14 22.74 -15.50
CA ARG A 6 -0.65 23.99 -16.07
C ARG A 6 -1.59 23.77 -17.24
N ASP A 7 -1.44 22.65 -17.96
CA ASP A 7 -2.19 22.38 -19.20
C ASP A 7 -3.55 21.71 -18.96
N ALA A 8 -3.83 21.25 -17.73
CA ALA A 8 -5.07 20.54 -17.37
C ALA A 8 -6.23 21.46 -16.94
N GLY A 9 -6.09 22.79 -17.02
CA GLY A 9 -7.09 23.74 -16.48
C GLY A 9 -7.19 23.71 -14.95
N ALA A 10 -6.24 23.06 -14.27
CA ALA A 10 -6.17 22.97 -12.82
C ALA A 10 -5.79 24.34 -12.24
N ASN A 11 -6.65 24.89 -11.38
CA ASN A 11 -6.33 26.11 -10.66
C ASN A 11 -5.26 25.82 -9.58
N GLY A 12 -4.61 26.87 -9.07
CA GLY A 12 -3.55 26.72 -8.07
C GLY A 12 -3.99 25.94 -6.82
N LEU A 13 -5.28 26.03 -6.47
CA LEU A 13 -5.87 25.30 -5.35
C LEU A 13 -5.93 23.79 -5.60
N SER A 14 -6.43 23.33 -6.76
CA SER A 14 -6.52 21.89 -7.06
C SER A 14 -5.15 21.22 -7.08
N THR A 15 -4.13 21.92 -7.57
CA THR A 15 -2.75 21.43 -7.57
C THR A 15 -2.20 21.34 -6.14
N ALA A 16 -2.43 22.37 -5.31
CA ALA A 16 -2.01 22.34 -3.91
C ALA A 16 -2.68 21.19 -3.14
N LEU A 17 -3.99 20.99 -3.33
CA LEU A 17 -4.73 19.90 -2.69
C LEU A 17 -4.21 18.52 -3.12
N ALA A 18 -3.92 18.32 -4.41
CA ALA A 18 -3.36 17.06 -4.90
C ALA A 18 -1.98 16.77 -4.29
N VAL A 19 -1.11 17.79 -4.20
CA VAL A 19 0.21 17.65 -3.56
C VAL A 19 0.06 17.34 -2.08
N LEU A 20 -0.80 18.05 -1.36
CA LEU A 20 -1.06 17.80 0.06
C LEU A 20 -1.56 16.37 0.30
N GLY A 21 -2.51 15.89 -0.51
CA GLY A 21 -3.04 14.53 -0.39
C GLY A 21 -1.97 13.46 -0.62
N ILE A 22 -1.10 13.63 -1.62
CA ILE A 22 0.01 12.68 -1.86
C ILE A 22 1.03 12.70 -0.71
N LEU A 23 1.35 13.88 -0.17
CA LEU A 23 2.27 14.01 0.96
C LEU A 23 1.70 13.38 2.23
N GLU A 24 0.44 13.65 2.56
CA GLU A 24 -0.27 13.05 3.69
C GLU A 24 -0.26 11.52 3.59
N PHE A 25 -0.65 10.99 2.42
CA PHE A 25 -0.61 9.55 2.16
C PHE A 25 0.80 8.97 2.35
N ARG A 26 1.84 9.61 1.82
CA ARG A 26 3.23 9.14 1.98
C ARG A 26 3.71 9.20 3.42
N MET A 27 3.32 10.22 4.18
CA MET A 27 3.66 10.31 5.60
C MET A 27 2.99 9.19 6.39
N ALA A 28 1.68 8.97 6.20
CA ALA A 28 0.96 7.87 6.83
C ALA A 28 1.58 6.51 6.50
N PHE A 29 1.91 6.26 5.22
CA PHE A 29 2.58 5.03 4.81
C PHE A 29 3.95 4.84 5.49
N SER A 30 4.75 5.91 5.54
CA SER A 30 6.10 5.87 6.12
C SER A 30 6.10 5.56 7.61
N PHE A 31 5.11 6.05 8.37
CA PHE A 31 5.03 5.79 9.80
C PHE A 31 4.43 4.42 10.15
N THR A 32 3.59 3.87 9.27
CA THR A 32 2.82 2.65 9.58
C THR A 32 3.28 1.47 8.74
N LEU A 33 2.90 1.44 7.46
CA LEU A 33 3.04 0.25 6.62
C LEU A 33 4.45 0.02 6.10
N ALA A 34 5.31 1.04 6.12
CA ALA A 34 6.70 0.88 5.73
C ALA A 34 7.50 0.03 6.75
N PRO A 35 7.58 0.37 8.05
CA PRO A 35 8.34 -0.43 9.02
C PRO A 35 7.62 -1.71 9.48
N LEU A 36 6.29 -1.70 9.54
CA LEU A 36 5.51 -2.74 10.21
C LEU A 36 5.77 -4.16 9.66
N PRO A 37 5.77 -4.43 8.33
CA PRO A 37 6.01 -5.78 7.82
C PRO A 37 7.41 -6.33 8.19
N TYR A 38 8.42 -5.46 8.29
CA TYR A 38 9.76 -5.86 8.68
C TYR A 38 9.82 -6.27 10.15
N VAL A 39 9.16 -5.51 11.02
CA VAL A 39 9.04 -5.83 12.46
C VAL A 39 8.25 -7.13 12.65
N MET A 40 7.08 -7.23 12.00
CA MET A 40 6.24 -8.43 12.09
C MET A 40 6.97 -9.68 11.58
N SER A 41 7.74 -9.58 10.50
CA SER A 41 8.54 -10.71 10.01
C SER A 41 9.62 -11.15 11.01
N ALA A 42 10.13 -10.24 11.84
CA ALA A 42 11.11 -10.59 12.87
C ALA A 42 10.47 -11.28 14.09
N GLU A 43 9.22 -10.93 14.43
CA GLU A 43 8.52 -11.39 15.63
C GLU A 43 7.62 -12.63 15.40
N LEU A 44 6.99 -12.72 14.22
CA LEU A 44 6.09 -13.83 13.88
C LEU A 44 6.84 -15.15 13.68
N PHE A 45 7.99 -15.12 13.03
CA PHE A 45 8.71 -16.35 12.68
C PHE A 45 9.65 -16.81 13.82
N PRO A 46 9.62 -18.10 14.20
CA PRO A 46 10.63 -18.72 15.06
C PRO A 46 12.04 -18.54 14.51
N GLN A 47 13.05 -18.50 15.39
CA GLN A 47 14.43 -18.16 15.02
C GLN A 47 15.00 -19.09 13.94
N GLU A 48 14.63 -20.37 13.97
CA GLU A 48 15.10 -21.41 13.07
C GLU A 48 14.66 -21.17 11.61
N VAL A 49 13.46 -20.60 11.41
CA VAL A 49 12.86 -20.40 10.08
C VAL A 49 12.72 -18.93 9.69
N ARG A 50 13.16 -17.99 10.55
CA ARG A 50 12.99 -16.54 10.36
C ARG A 50 13.54 -16.05 9.02
N ALA A 51 14.75 -16.49 8.66
CA ALA A 51 15.36 -16.08 7.39
C ALA A 51 14.54 -16.53 6.18
N MET A 52 14.01 -17.76 6.20
CA MET A 52 13.16 -18.29 5.13
C MET A 52 11.79 -17.59 5.08
N GLY A 53 11.15 -17.40 6.23
CA GLY A 53 9.86 -16.70 6.33
C GLY A 53 9.95 -15.24 5.85
N ALA A 54 11.01 -14.53 6.23
CA ALA A 54 11.28 -13.18 5.74
C ALA A 54 11.53 -13.16 4.22
N GLY A 55 12.27 -14.14 3.69
CA GLY A 55 12.51 -14.27 2.26
C GLY A 55 11.23 -14.47 1.44
N VAL A 56 10.36 -15.39 1.86
CA VAL A 56 9.06 -15.64 1.21
C VAL A 56 8.14 -14.42 1.29
N SER A 57 8.15 -13.72 2.44
CA SER A 57 7.38 -12.48 2.63
C SER A 57 7.84 -11.39 1.65
N MET A 58 9.15 -11.21 1.50
CA MET A 58 9.72 -10.24 0.58
C MET A 58 9.44 -10.59 -0.88
N MET A 59 9.59 -11.86 -1.26
CA MET A 59 9.23 -12.33 -2.61
C MET A 59 7.74 -12.06 -2.91
N SER A 60 6.86 -12.35 -1.95
CA SER A 60 5.43 -12.09 -2.08
C SER A 60 5.13 -10.60 -2.23
N ASN A 61 5.85 -9.74 -1.49
CA ASN A 61 5.75 -8.29 -1.61
C ASN A 61 6.15 -7.81 -3.01
N TRP A 62 7.30 -8.24 -3.53
CA TRP A 62 7.76 -7.86 -4.87
C TRP A 62 6.85 -8.39 -5.97
N LEU A 63 6.30 -9.60 -5.82
CA LEU A 63 5.33 -10.14 -6.76
C LEU A 63 4.04 -9.31 -6.76
N ALA A 64 3.51 -8.97 -5.59
CA ALA A 64 2.34 -8.10 -5.48
C ALA A 64 2.62 -6.71 -6.09
N ASN A 65 3.82 -6.15 -5.85
CA ASN A 65 4.24 -4.89 -6.46
C ASN A 65 4.26 -4.97 -7.99
N PHE A 66 4.84 -6.04 -8.55
CA PHE A 66 4.85 -6.27 -10.00
C PHE A 66 3.44 -6.31 -10.58
N VAL A 67 2.53 -7.06 -9.93
CA VAL A 67 1.12 -7.15 -10.37
C VAL A 67 0.46 -5.77 -10.35
N VAL A 68 0.65 -4.98 -9.30
CA VAL A 68 0.06 -3.64 -9.19
C VAL A 68 0.64 -2.69 -10.25
N CYS A 69 1.97 -2.64 -10.39
CA CYS A 69 2.65 -1.80 -11.36
C CYS A 69 2.21 -2.09 -12.81
N GLN A 70 1.97 -3.37 -13.13
CA GLN A 70 1.55 -3.78 -14.46
C GLN A 70 0.04 -3.60 -14.68
N SER A 71 -0.78 -3.92 -13.69
CA SER A 71 -2.25 -3.85 -13.81
C SER A 71 -2.79 -2.42 -13.74
N PHE A 72 -2.18 -1.54 -12.95
CA PHE A 72 -2.62 -0.15 -12.78
C PHE A 72 -2.82 0.60 -14.11
N PRO A 73 -1.82 0.69 -15.03
CA PRO A 73 -2.01 1.39 -16.29
C PRO A 73 -3.09 0.73 -17.16
N MET A 74 -3.14 -0.61 -17.21
CA MET A 74 -4.18 -1.32 -17.98
C MET A 74 -5.60 -1.02 -17.49
N ILE A 75 -5.81 -1.02 -16.17
CA ILE A 75 -7.12 -0.73 -15.58
C ILE A 75 -7.47 0.75 -15.80
N LEU A 76 -6.51 1.65 -15.61
CA LEU A 76 -6.71 3.08 -15.79
C LEU A 76 -7.09 3.41 -17.24
N ASP A 77 -6.37 2.88 -18.22
CA ASP A 77 -6.63 3.13 -19.64
C ASP A 77 -7.98 2.54 -20.08
N GLY A 78 -8.31 1.34 -19.62
CA GLY A 78 -9.60 0.70 -19.89
C GLY A 78 -10.79 1.47 -19.32
N LEU A 79 -10.67 1.96 -18.09
CA LEU A 79 -11.70 2.82 -17.47
C LEU A 79 -11.73 4.22 -18.12
N ALA A 80 -10.58 4.78 -18.49
CA ALA A 80 -10.51 6.08 -19.12
C ALA A 80 -11.21 6.10 -20.48
N ALA A 81 -11.14 4.99 -21.24
CA ALA A 81 -11.84 4.83 -22.51
C ALA A 81 -13.37 4.87 -22.39
N SER A 82 -13.94 4.55 -21.21
CA SER A 82 -15.40 4.49 -20.99
C SER A 82 -15.94 5.67 -20.17
N ALA A 83 -15.22 6.12 -19.14
CA ALA A 83 -15.68 7.11 -18.17
C ALA A 83 -14.91 8.45 -18.21
N GLY A 84 -13.84 8.54 -19.01
CA GLY A 84 -12.92 9.68 -19.03
C GLY A 84 -11.83 9.59 -17.95
N GLN A 85 -10.69 10.27 -18.19
CA GLN A 85 -9.47 10.11 -17.38
C GLN A 85 -9.64 10.43 -15.89
N ASN A 86 -10.35 11.52 -15.56
CA ASN A 86 -10.52 11.94 -14.17
C ASN A 86 -11.38 10.94 -13.38
N ALA A 87 -12.51 10.50 -13.95
CA ALA A 87 -13.38 9.52 -13.31
C ALA A 87 -12.69 8.16 -13.18
N ALA A 88 -11.94 7.74 -14.20
CA ALA A 88 -11.15 6.52 -14.15
C ALA A 88 -10.12 6.52 -13.02
N ALA A 89 -9.34 7.60 -12.89
CA ALA A 89 -8.38 7.75 -11.80
C ALA A 89 -9.07 7.68 -10.43
N SER A 90 -10.17 8.41 -10.24
CA SER A 90 -10.94 8.38 -8.98
C SER A 90 -11.45 6.97 -8.65
N LEU A 91 -12.01 6.24 -9.63
CA LEU A 91 -12.51 4.88 -9.43
C LEU A 91 -11.40 3.92 -9.03
N VAL A 92 -10.23 3.99 -9.66
CA VAL A 92 -9.08 3.15 -9.33
C VAL A 92 -8.58 3.44 -7.91
N PHE A 93 -8.45 4.72 -7.53
CA PHE A 93 -8.05 5.09 -6.18
C PHE A 93 -9.08 4.68 -5.13
N CYS A 94 -10.39 4.83 -5.40
CA CYS A 94 -11.44 4.30 -4.52
C CYS A 94 -11.34 2.78 -4.37
N GLY A 95 -11.03 2.05 -5.44
CA GLY A 95 -10.75 0.61 -5.40
C GLY A 95 -9.60 0.28 -4.45
N TYR A 96 -8.50 1.02 -4.50
CA TYR A 96 -7.37 0.82 -3.58
C TYR A 96 -7.70 1.18 -2.13
N VAL A 97 -8.56 2.17 -1.88
CA VAL A 97 -9.06 2.47 -0.54
C VAL A 97 -9.85 1.28 0.02
N VAL A 98 -10.75 0.69 -0.77
CA VAL A 98 -11.51 -0.50 -0.37
C VAL A 98 -10.57 -1.68 -0.11
N LEU A 99 -9.62 -1.94 -1.01
CA LEU A 99 -8.64 -3.02 -0.85
C LEU A 99 -7.81 -2.84 0.43
N THR A 100 -7.36 -1.62 0.71
CA THR A 100 -6.59 -1.30 1.92
C THR A 100 -7.46 -1.45 3.18
N GLY A 101 -8.73 -1.08 3.12
CA GLY A 101 -9.69 -1.32 4.21
C GLY A 101 -9.89 -2.81 4.51
N VAL A 102 -10.01 -3.64 3.47
CA VAL A 102 -10.09 -5.10 3.62
C VAL A 102 -8.79 -5.66 4.20
N ALA A 103 -7.63 -5.20 3.74
CA ALA A 103 -6.33 -5.59 4.29
C ALA A 103 -6.19 -5.20 5.77
N LEU A 104 -6.66 -4.01 6.16
CA LEU A 104 -6.69 -3.57 7.55
C LEU A 104 -7.57 -4.49 8.42
N LEU A 105 -8.77 -4.85 7.93
CA LEU A 105 -9.64 -5.80 8.64
C LEU A 105 -8.99 -7.17 8.80
N PHE A 106 -8.31 -7.66 7.75
CA PHE A 106 -7.54 -8.90 7.81
C PHE A 106 -6.45 -8.83 8.88
N VAL A 107 -5.67 -7.75 8.92
CA VAL A 107 -4.62 -7.54 9.94
C VAL A 107 -5.21 -7.56 11.35
N ILE A 108 -6.27 -6.79 11.59
CA ILE A 108 -6.90 -6.71 12.92
C ILE A 108 -7.44 -8.07 13.39
N LYS A 109 -7.90 -8.92 12.47
CA LYS A 109 -8.51 -10.22 12.80
C LYS A 109 -7.53 -11.38 12.86
N MET A 110 -6.50 -11.38 12.01
CA MET A 110 -5.62 -12.53 11.82
C MET A 110 -4.22 -12.35 12.40
N LEU A 111 -3.74 -11.12 12.59
CA LEU A 111 -2.46 -10.90 13.25
C LEU A 111 -2.70 -10.73 14.76
N PRO A 112 -2.14 -11.62 15.60
CA PRO A 112 -2.10 -11.39 17.04
C PRO A 112 -1.16 -10.21 17.33
N GLU A 113 -1.45 -9.47 18.39
CA GLU A 113 -0.57 -8.41 18.88
C GLU A 113 0.75 -9.03 19.38
N THR A 114 1.87 -8.63 18.79
CA THR A 114 3.20 -9.16 19.12
C THR A 114 4.02 -8.22 20.00
N ALA A 115 3.55 -6.99 20.25
CA ALA A 115 4.25 -6.03 21.09
C ALA A 115 4.49 -6.56 22.51
N GLY A 116 5.75 -6.62 22.90
CA GLY A 116 6.16 -7.03 24.25
C GLY A 116 6.18 -8.55 24.51
N ALA A 117 5.84 -9.38 23.51
CA ALA A 117 5.99 -10.83 23.63
C ALA A 117 7.46 -11.24 23.55
N ARG A 118 7.91 -12.18 24.41
CA ARG A 118 9.28 -12.72 24.34
C ARG A 118 9.41 -13.60 23.10
N LEU A 119 10.40 -13.33 22.26
CA LEU A 119 10.68 -14.07 21.02
C LEU A 119 10.82 -15.59 21.23
N ASP A 120 11.25 -16.00 22.42
CA ASP A 120 11.60 -17.38 22.77
C ASP A 120 10.54 -18.09 23.65
N ALA A 121 9.38 -17.47 23.88
CA ALA A 121 8.30 -18.13 24.59
C ALA A 121 7.68 -19.23 23.69
N PRO A 122 7.36 -20.42 24.22
CA PRO A 122 6.67 -21.44 23.45
C PRO A 122 5.33 -20.89 22.96
N LYS A 123 5.20 -20.72 21.65
CA LYS A 123 3.95 -20.30 21.00
C LYS A 123 2.97 -21.48 21.09
N ALA A 124 1.87 -21.30 21.83
CA ALA A 124 0.84 -22.32 22.06
C ALA A 124 0.05 -22.64 20.78
#